data_AF-A0A6V7U4D5-F1
#
_entry.id   AF-A0A6V7U4D5-F1
#
_cell.length_a   1.000
_cell.length_b   1.000
_cell.length_c   1.000
_cell.angle_alpha   90.00
_cell.angle_beta   90.00
_cell.angle_gamma   90.00
#
_symmetry.space_group_name_H-M   'P 1'
#
loop_
_entity.id
_entity.type
_entity.pdbx_description
1 polymer ?
#
loop_
_entity_poly.entity_id
_entity_poly.type
_entity_poly.pdbx_seq_one_letter_code
_entity_poly.pdbx_strand_id
1 'polypeptide(L)'
;TVLFSLFQEFIFFVKTKFQALIDGPSSGVRRCVCNFKDMQLTKFKINIRVGQRTKNIGKAYDGAEINKKWGETELAKRLARKKLRENLTDFERFKVFKAKQHRNRLIREEMGKLKKAAKTE
;
A
#
# COMPACT_ATOMS: atom_id res chain seq x y z
N THR A 1 -4.35 -20.77 2.48
CA THR A 1 -3.82 -19.90 1.41
C THR A 1 -4.90 -18.96 0.94
N VAL A 2 -5.33 -18.03 1.80
CA VAL A 2 -6.26 -16.97 1.40
C VAL A 2 -5.38 -15.79 1.05
N LEU A 3 -5.12 -15.63 -0.25
CA LEU A 3 -4.48 -14.44 -0.79
C LEU A 3 -5.44 -13.28 -0.51
N PHE A 4 -5.34 -12.66 0.67
CA PHE A 4 -5.89 -11.33 0.93
C PHE A 4 -5.03 -10.36 0.11
N SER A 5 -5.24 -10.41 -1.21
CA SER A 5 -4.79 -9.38 -2.13
C SER A 5 -5.55 -8.14 -1.70
N LEU A 6 -4.87 -7.27 -0.96
CA LEU A 6 -5.36 -5.92 -0.65
C LEU A 6 -5.54 -5.24 -2.01
N PHE A 7 -6.78 -5.32 -2.49
CA PHE A 7 -7.21 -4.83 -3.77
C PHE A 7 -7.14 -3.31 -3.68
N GLN A 8 -6.02 -2.76 -4.14
CA GLN A 8 -5.78 -1.33 -4.23
C GLN A 8 -5.78 -0.93 -5.70
N GLU A 9 -6.31 0.28 -5.98
CA GLU A 9 -6.52 0.87 -7.31
C GLU A 9 -7.87 0.53 -7.97
N PHE A 10 -8.97 0.93 -7.30
CA PHE A 10 -10.31 0.81 -7.86
C PHE A 10 -11.05 2.12 -7.91
N ILE A 11 -11.58 2.42 -9.10
CA ILE A 11 -12.61 3.43 -9.26
C ILE A 11 -13.94 2.75 -8.97
N PHE A 12 -14.61 3.26 -7.95
CA PHE A 12 -15.84 2.69 -7.41
C PHE A 12 -17.05 3.53 -7.80
N PHE A 13 -18.12 2.87 -8.25
CA PHE A 13 -19.45 3.44 -8.42
C PHE A 13 -20.47 2.75 -7.51
N VAL A 14 -21.22 3.53 -6.72
CA VAL A 14 -22.27 3.03 -5.81
C VAL A 14 -23.38 2.40 -6.64
N LYS A 15 -23.58 1.09 -6.49
CA LYS A 15 -24.67 0.38 -7.16
C LYS A 15 -25.88 0.25 -6.25
N THR A 16 -25.65 -0.17 -5.01
CA THR A 16 -26.69 -0.29 -3.96
C THR A 16 -26.10 0.17 -2.62
N LYS A 17 -26.90 0.14 -1.54
CA LYS A 17 -26.44 0.56 -0.19
C LYS A 17 -25.19 -0.17 0.30
N PHE A 18 -24.97 -1.41 -0.14
CA PHE A 18 -23.86 -2.26 0.35
C PHE A 18 -22.86 -2.67 -0.73
N GLN A 19 -23.17 -2.42 -2.00
CA GLN A 19 -22.43 -2.94 -3.14
C GLN A 19 -21.95 -1.86 -4.09
N ALA A 20 -20.87 -2.24 -4.75
CA ALA A 20 -20.00 -1.37 -5.46
C ALA A 20 -19.56 -1.94 -6.79
N LEU A 21 -19.79 -1.20 -7.86
CA LEU A 21 -19.22 -1.52 -9.15
C LEU A 21 -17.79 -0.98 -9.17
N ILE A 22 -16.82 -1.88 -9.26
CA ILE A 22 -15.40 -1.61 -9.28
C ILE A 22 -14.88 -1.72 -10.72
N ASP A 23 -13.95 -0.85 -11.10
CA ASP A 23 -13.16 -0.95 -12.34
C ASP A 23 -11.68 -0.65 -12.08
N GLY A 24 -10.79 -1.49 -12.60
CA GLY A 24 -9.33 -1.43 -12.38
C GLY A 24 -8.56 -1.48 -13.71
N PRO A 25 -8.53 -0.38 -14.48
CA PRO A 25 -7.99 -0.37 -15.84
C PRO A 25 -6.48 -0.66 -15.92
N SER A 26 -5.70 -0.24 -14.92
CA SER A 26 -4.23 -0.46 -14.86
C SER A 26 -3.83 -1.70 -14.05
N SER A 27 -4.69 -2.16 -13.14
CA SER A 27 -4.41 -3.24 -12.17
C SER A 27 -4.79 -4.63 -12.69
N GLY A 28 -5.29 -4.74 -13.93
CA GLY A 28 -5.69 -6.00 -14.57
C GLY A 28 -7.02 -6.58 -14.06
N VAL A 29 -7.75 -5.82 -13.25
CA VAL A 29 -9.02 -6.25 -12.67
C VAL A 29 -10.15 -5.80 -13.56
N ARG A 30 -10.90 -6.79 -14.05
CA ARG A 30 -12.09 -6.55 -14.87
C ARG A 30 -13.21 -5.92 -14.03
N ARG A 31 -14.03 -5.10 -14.68
CA ARG A 31 -15.21 -4.47 -14.05
C ARG A 31 -16.07 -5.53 -13.35
N CYS A 32 -16.20 -5.44 -12.04
CA CYS A 32 -16.90 -6.42 -11.20
C CYS A 32 -17.67 -5.73 -10.07
N VAL A 33 -18.60 -6.46 -9.44
CA VAL A 33 -19.34 -5.97 -8.27
C VAL A 33 -18.65 -6.51 -7.01
N CYS A 34 -18.37 -5.62 -6.06
CA CYS A 34 -17.77 -5.95 -4.76
C CYS A 34 -18.59 -5.34 -3.61
N ASN A 35 -18.45 -5.89 -2.40
CA ASN A 35 -19.08 -5.35 -1.20
C ASN A 35 -18.16 -4.32 -0.53
N PHE A 36 -18.72 -3.31 0.13
CA PHE A 36 -17.91 -2.31 0.86
C PHE A 36 -17.06 -2.89 1.98
N LYS A 37 -17.43 -4.06 2.52
CA LYS A 37 -16.70 -4.74 3.60
C LYS A 37 -15.34 -5.28 3.15
N ASP A 38 -15.22 -5.62 1.86
CA ASP A 38 -14.03 -6.27 1.30
C ASP A 38 -13.01 -5.25 0.73
N MET A 39 -13.33 -3.95 0.82
CA MET A 39 -12.50 -2.87 0.26
C MET A 39 -12.15 -1.82 1.30
N GLN A 40 -10.96 -1.24 1.16
CA GLN A 40 -10.51 -0.11 1.97
C GLN A 40 -10.41 1.14 1.10
N LEU A 41 -11.15 2.19 1.47
CA LEU A 41 -11.12 3.44 0.73
C LEU A 41 -9.78 4.16 0.91
N THR A 42 -9.29 4.76 -0.18
CA THR A 42 -8.10 5.61 -0.16
C THR A 42 -8.49 7.08 -0.27
N LYS A 43 -7.53 7.98 -0.04
CA LYS A 43 -7.75 9.43 -0.13
C LYS A 43 -7.83 9.94 -1.57
N PHE A 44 -7.50 9.10 -2.56
CA PHE A 44 -7.47 9.49 -3.96
C PHE A 44 -8.88 9.54 -4.54
N LYS A 45 -9.23 10.68 -5.13
CA LYS A 45 -10.53 10.89 -5.79
C LYS A 45 -10.31 11.38 -7.21
N ILE A 46 -11.01 10.75 -8.16
CA ILE A 46 -11.13 11.23 -9.54
C ILE A 46 -12.58 11.60 -9.78
N ASN A 47 -12.81 12.78 -10.34
CA ASN A 47 -14.14 13.18 -10.76
C ASN A 47 -14.46 12.51 -12.11
N ILE A 48 -15.28 11.47 -12.07
CA ILE A 48 -15.78 10.76 -13.25
C ILE A 48 -17.29 10.92 -13.38
N ARG A 49 -17.80 10.83 -14.60
CA ARG A 49 -19.26 10.77 -14.83
C ARG A 49 -19.77 9.37 -14.50
N VAL A 50 -20.97 9.31 -13.94
CA VAL A 50 -21.65 8.04 -13.63
C VAL A 50 -21.84 7.23 -14.92
N GLY A 51 -21.49 5.94 -14.87
CA GLY A 51 -21.67 5.01 -16.01
C GLY A 51 -20.62 5.10 -17.12
N GLN A 52 -19.47 5.76 -16.91
CA GLN A 52 -18.40 5.77 -17.89
C GLN A 52 -17.84 4.36 -18.18
N ARG A 53 -17.51 4.12 -19.45
CA ARG A 53 -16.86 2.88 -19.90
C ARG A 53 -15.38 2.84 -19.47
N THR A 54 -14.84 1.64 -19.32
CA THR A 54 -13.45 1.39 -18.84
C THR A 54 -12.40 2.19 -19.60
N LYS A 55 -12.55 2.37 -20.93
CA LYS A 55 -11.61 3.15 -21.74
C LYS A 55 -11.47 4.60 -21.26
N ASN A 56 -12.58 5.25 -20.90
CA ASN A 56 -12.56 6.65 -20.45
C ASN A 56 -12.12 6.75 -18.99
N ILE A 57 -12.47 5.74 -18.18
CA ILE A 57 -11.99 5.60 -16.80
C ILE A 57 -10.47 5.44 -16.77
N GLY A 58 -9.90 4.62 -17.66
CA GLY A 58 -8.45 4.46 -17.83
C GLY A 58 -7.76 5.78 -18.16
N LYS A 59 -8.27 6.52 -19.15
CA LYS A 59 -7.73 7.86 -19.49
C LYS A 59 -7.74 8.83 -18.30
N ALA A 60 -8.83 8.87 -17.54
CA ALA A 60 -8.95 9.73 -16.37
C ALA A 60 -8.02 9.28 -15.23
N TYR A 61 -7.82 7.97 -15.09
CA TYR A 61 -6.92 7.36 -14.11
C TYR A 61 -5.45 7.67 -14.42
N ASP A 62 -5.05 7.49 -15.68
CA ASP A 62 -3.70 7.76 -16.16
C ASP A 62 -3.39 9.26 -16.09
N GLY A 63 -4.34 10.12 -16.49
CA GLY A 63 -4.20 11.58 -16.39
C GLY A 63 -4.12 12.11 -14.96
N ALA A 64 -4.67 11.40 -13.98
CA ALA A 64 -4.55 11.74 -12.56
C ALA A 64 -3.25 11.25 -11.92
N GLU A 65 -2.45 10.46 -12.65
CA GLU A 65 -1.19 9.83 -12.24
C GLU A 65 -1.29 9.10 -10.88
N ILE A 66 -2.39 8.38 -10.66
CA ILE A 66 -2.64 7.76 -9.35
C ILE A 66 -1.60 6.71 -9.01
N ASN A 67 -1.10 5.93 -9.97
CA ASN A 67 -0.07 4.92 -9.70
C ASN A 67 1.20 5.53 -9.08
N LYS A 68 1.62 6.71 -9.57
CA LYS A 68 2.79 7.41 -9.02
C LYS A 68 2.51 7.88 -7.60
N LYS A 69 1.39 8.58 -7.40
CA LYS A 69 0.95 9.07 -6.09
C LYS A 69 0.75 7.93 -5.09
N TRP A 70 0.24 6.80 -5.54
CA TRP A 70 0.06 5.59 -4.75
C TRP A 70 1.40 5.06 -4.27
N GLY A 71 2.38 4.90 -5.17
CA GLY A 71 3.72 4.42 -4.84
C GLY A 71 4.46 5.26 -3.80
N GLU A 72 4.18 6.56 -3.75
CA GLU A 72 4.76 7.47 -2.75
C GLU A 72 4.16 7.29 -1.34
N THR A 73 2.94 6.77 -1.23
CA THR A 73 2.26 6.63 0.06
C THR A 73 2.96 5.64 0.99
N GLU A 74 2.90 5.94 2.29
CA GLU A 74 3.45 5.04 3.32
C GLU A 74 2.74 3.68 3.34
N LEU A 75 1.47 3.63 2.97
CA LEU A 75 0.71 2.38 2.88
C LEU A 75 1.26 1.49 1.77
N ALA A 76 1.49 2.03 0.57
CA ALA A 76 2.08 1.30 -0.54
C ALA A 76 3.50 0.81 -0.20
N LYS A 77 4.34 1.68 0.37
CA LYS A 77 5.68 1.32 0.83
C LYS A 77 5.65 0.21 1.88
N ARG A 78 4.69 0.24 2.82
CA ARG A 78 4.50 -0.81 3.82
C ARG A 78 4.10 -2.14 3.19
N LEU A 79 3.18 -2.15 2.23
CA LEU A 79 2.78 -3.35 1.49
C LEU A 79 3.95 -3.94 0.70
N ALA A 80 4.71 -3.10 -0.01
CA ALA A 80 5.89 -3.52 -0.75
C ALA A 80 6.94 -4.16 0.17
N ARG A 81 7.21 -3.56 1.33
CA ARG A 81 8.11 -4.14 2.34
C ARG A 81 7.60 -5.47 2.89
N LYS A 82 6.29 -5.63 3.08
CA LYS A 82 5.68 -6.90 3.53
C LYS A 82 5.87 -7.99 2.48
N LYS A 83 5.53 -7.70 1.23
CA LYS A 83 5.71 -8.64 0.10
C LYS A 83 7.18 -9.04 -0.09
N LEU A 84 8.11 -8.09 0.04
CA LEU A 84 9.54 -8.38 -0.02
C LEU A 84 9.95 -9.35 1.09
N ARG A 85 9.47 -9.13 2.33
CA ARG A 85 9.79 -9.99 3.48
C ARG A 85 9.22 -11.39 3.36
N GLU A 86 8.03 -11.53 2.78
CA GLU A 86 7.41 -12.84 2.51
C GLU A 86 8.23 -13.64 1.49
N ASN A 87 8.90 -12.97 0.56
CA ASN A 87 9.67 -13.60 -0.51
C ASN A 87 11.17 -13.80 -0.19
N LEU A 88 11.63 -13.51 1.03
CA LEU A 88 13.06 -13.64 1.37
C LEU A 88 13.48 -15.11 1.47
N THR A 89 14.61 -15.42 0.84
CA THR A 89 15.31 -16.69 1.02
C THR A 89 15.96 -16.78 2.40
N ASP A 90 16.28 -17.99 2.86
CA ASP A 90 16.87 -18.21 4.20
C ASP A 90 18.19 -17.44 4.39
N PHE A 91 19.06 -17.46 3.37
CA PHE A 91 20.31 -16.71 3.40
C PHE A 91 20.11 -15.20 3.49
N GLU A 92 19.12 -14.65 2.79
CA GLU A 92 18.80 -13.22 2.89
C GLU A 92 18.23 -12.85 4.27
N ARG A 93 17.43 -13.74 4.89
CA ARG A 93 16.97 -13.56 6.28
C ARG A 93 18.16 -13.49 7.25
N PHE A 94 19.20 -14.31 7.06
CA PHE A 94 20.42 -14.23 7.85
C PHE A 94 21.17 -12.89 7.67
N LYS A 95 21.30 -12.40 6.43
CA LYS A 95 21.90 -11.09 6.15
C LYS A 95 21.14 -9.95 6.86
N VAL A 96 19.81 -9.94 6.74
CA VAL A 96 18.94 -8.96 7.42
C VAL A 96 19.12 -9.01 8.93
N PHE A 97 19.23 -10.22 9.50
CA PHE A 97 19.47 -10.40 10.93
C PHE A 97 20.79 -9.76 11.38
N LYS A 98 21.90 -10.05 10.70
CA LYS A 98 23.22 -9.49 11.03
C LYS A 98 23.26 -7.97 10.89
N ALA A 99 22.70 -7.43 9.81
CA ALA A 99 22.59 -5.98 9.61
C ALA A 99 21.76 -5.30 10.72
N LYS A 100 20.63 -5.91 11.10
CA LYS A 100 19.77 -5.42 12.19
C LYS A 100 20.48 -5.48 13.54
N GLN A 101 21.23 -6.55 13.82
CA GLN A 101 22.00 -6.70 15.05
C GLN A 101 23.05 -5.58 15.19
N HIS A 102 23.81 -5.31 14.13
CA HIS A 102 24.81 -4.25 14.11
C HIS A 102 24.17 -2.87 14.32
N ARG A 103 23.11 -2.54 13.55
CA ARG A 103 22.35 -1.30 13.70
C ARG A 103 21.83 -1.10 15.13
N ASN A 104 21.24 -2.13 15.73
CA ASN A 104 20.68 -2.05 17.08
C ASN A 104 21.74 -1.83 18.14
N ARG A 105 22.96 -2.36 17.95
CA ARG A 105 24.08 -2.11 18.86
C ARG A 105 24.47 -0.63 18.86
N LEU A 106 24.67 -0.05 17.67
CA LEU A 106 25.00 1.38 17.51
C LEU A 106 23.92 2.29 18.11
N ILE A 107 22.63 2.00 17.83
CA ILE A 107 21.52 2.76 18.39
C ILE A 107 21.51 2.69 19.92
N ARG A 108 21.79 1.52 20.50
CA ARG A 108 21.82 1.34 21.97
C ARG A 108 22.95 2.13 22.62
N GLU A 109 24.13 2.12 22.00
CA GLU A 109 25.29 2.88 22.48
C GLU A 109 24.97 4.38 22.49
N GLU A 110 24.43 4.91 21.38
CA GLU A 110 24.12 6.34 21.26
C GLU A 110 22.96 6.76 22.17
N MET A 111 21.89 5.97 22.24
CA MET A 111 20.81 6.19 23.22
C MET A 111 21.30 6.14 24.67
N GLY A 112 22.32 5.32 24.96
CA GLY A 112 22.95 5.26 26.27
C GLY A 112 23.67 6.56 26.64
N LYS A 113 24.38 7.18 25.67
CA LYS A 113 25.03 8.49 25.87
C LYS A 113 23.99 9.59 26.09
N LEU A 114 22.98 9.67 25.24
CA LEU A 114 21.90 10.67 25.34
C LEU A 114 21.17 10.59 26.68
N LYS A 115 20.86 9.37 27.16
CA LYS A 115 20.22 9.17 28.47
C LYS A 115 21.10 9.58 29.65
N LYS A 116 22.42 9.40 29.54
CA LYS A 116 23.36 9.86 30.58
C LYS A 116 23.43 11.37 30.62
N ALA A 117 23.56 12.02 29.46
CA ALA A 117 23.55 13.48 29.34
C ALA A 117 22.26 14.10 29.91
N ALA A 118 21.09 13.59 29.52
CA ALA A 118 19.79 14.05 30.01
C ALA A 118 19.52 13.77 31.50
N LYS A 119 20.36 12.98 32.17
CA LYS A 119 20.29 12.75 33.63
C LYS A 119 21.21 13.69 34.41
N THR A 120 22.25 14.20 33.74
CA THR A 120 23.23 15.11 34.34
C THR A 120 22.75 16.57 34.31
N GLU A 121 21.92 16.92 33.33
CA GLU A 121 21.05 18.10 33.36
C GLU A 121 19.89 17.93 34.35
#